data_AF-A0A3Q9BTL1-F1
#
_entry.id   AF-A0A3Q9BTL1-F1
#
_cell.length_a   1.000
_cell.length_b   1.000
_cell.length_c   1.000
_cell.angle_alpha   90.00
_cell.angle_beta   90.00
_cell.angle_gamma   90.00
#
_symmetry.space_group_name_H-M   'P 1'
#
loop_
_entity.id
_entity.type
_entity.pdbx_description
1 polymer ?
#
loop_
_entity_poly.entity_id
_entity_poly.type
_entity_poly.pdbx_seq_one_letter_code
_entity_poly.pdbx_strand_id
1 'polypeptide(L)'
;MHDGGAEENSTGSDEPSTGALARLRKHWLLTSAVALALLATATTVPIVLADSGEDAPCQEIPASTRALAKNPAAATRALDPGEDLSRYDAVRELLIHENPCGDGGKALGQVVDAATRATGKGKPHTLAQARAAYAVVAAFDDDAVPRGAAPGVARVLAEYVVDANRFLSPDRDAYTPAVDAVGAAPDDTGWTTYGRFLAPHEAHADFECTEPYSDVRADPESLVGELAKDPEAFAILYDAERAYFAYYLERLTGDGADPDYRPGKEKDGSPKPTTTWADIDLEHLTDRIGSLMNHRARYARDGTIPDLAAFDEAVRRHTRGAYQAATRQVSSRPVMGDIAERPVSGPLSGDLTDGRHQLFTVLDAWAKERQVPTERAAQLRQLIDDRYVRALWLTSY
;
A
#
# COMPACT_ATOMS: atom_id res chain seq x y z
N MET A 1 51.93 -6.45 6.23
CA MET A 1 53.13 -6.26 7.08
C MET A 1 52.65 -6.36 8.53
N HIS A 2 53.13 -7.40 9.22
CA HIS A 2 52.80 -7.89 10.58
C HIS A 2 51.36 -8.41 10.75
N ASP A 3 51.07 -9.71 10.66
CA ASP A 3 51.61 -10.96 11.27
C ASP A 3 51.29 -11.20 12.74
N GLY A 4 50.76 -12.41 12.98
CA GLY A 4 50.87 -13.20 14.20
C GLY A 4 49.58 -13.23 15.03
N GLY A 5 48.82 -14.32 15.13
CA GLY A 5 49.05 -15.71 14.75
C GLY A 5 48.63 -16.62 15.91
N ALA A 6 47.91 -17.70 15.56
CA ALA A 6 47.88 -19.02 16.20
C ALA A 6 47.31 -19.16 17.63
N GLU A 7 46.70 -20.26 18.05
CA GLU A 7 45.97 -21.40 17.46
C GLU A 7 45.66 -22.34 18.67
N GLU A 8 44.75 -23.31 18.46
CA GLU A 8 44.71 -24.63 19.10
C GLU A 8 44.03 -24.88 20.48
N ASN A 9 42.88 -25.58 20.38
CA ASN A 9 42.61 -26.95 20.85
C ASN A 9 42.90 -27.34 22.32
N SER A 10 41.88 -27.86 23.02
CA SER A 10 41.77 -29.33 23.24
C SER A 10 40.48 -29.74 23.95
N THR A 11 39.94 -30.86 23.47
CA THR A 11 38.96 -31.78 24.06
C THR A 11 39.44 -32.44 25.37
N GLY A 12 38.50 -32.87 26.23
CA GLY A 12 38.77 -33.97 27.18
C GLY A 12 37.95 -34.05 28.47
N SER A 13 36.95 -34.95 28.46
CA SER A 13 36.75 -36.04 29.44
C SER A 13 36.21 -35.80 30.88
N ASP A 14 35.04 -36.42 31.10
CA ASP A 14 34.63 -37.35 32.17
C ASP A 14 34.62 -37.00 33.69
N GLU A 15 33.43 -37.27 34.26
CA GLU A 15 32.96 -37.45 35.65
C GLU A 15 33.86 -38.31 36.61
N PRO A 16 33.42 -38.69 37.84
CA PRO A 16 32.78 -37.98 38.97
C PRO A 16 33.48 -38.30 40.33
N SER A 17 33.09 -37.65 41.44
CA SER A 17 33.36 -38.20 42.77
C SER A 17 32.27 -37.88 43.81
N THR A 18 31.69 -38.95 44.33
CA THR A 18 30.74 -39.06 45.44
C THR A 18 31.42 -39.04 46.81
N GLY A 19 30.70 -38.65 47.87
CA GLY A 19 30.88 -39.22 49.20
C GLY A 19 30.69 -38.31 50.42
N ALA A 20 29.59 -38.55 51.17
CA ALA A 20 29.44 -38.60 52.65
C ALA A 20 28.04 -38.08 53.07
N LEU A 21 27.00 -38.92 53.26
CA LEU A 21 26.62 -39.66 54.49
C LEU A 21 26.73 -38.81 55.78
N ALA A 22 25.76 -38.68 56.69
CA ALA A 22 24.43 -39.24 56.92
C ALA A 22 23.83 -38.61 58.20
N ARG A 23 22.50 -38.81 58.43
CA ARG A 23 21.69 -38.79 59.69
C ARG A 23 20.48 -37.85 59.57
N LEU A 24 19.22 -38.20 59.88
CA LEU A 24 18.67 -39.28 60.70
C LEU A 24 17.17 -39.55 60.38
N ARG A 25 16.80 -40.83 60.50
CA ARG A 25 15.50 -41.51 60.35
C ARG A 25 14.33 -41.02 61.23
N LYS A 26 13.09 -41.19 60.73
CA LYS A 26 11.94 -41.94 61.33
C LYS A 26 10.75 -41.98 60.35
N HIS A 27 10.45 -43.12 59.69
CA HIS A 27 9.37 -44.10 59.97
C HIS A 27 7.94 -43.51 59.88
N TRP A 28 6.92 -44.06 59.23
CA TRP A 28 6.56 -45.46 58.93
C TRP A 28 5.44 -45.55 57.85
N LEU A 29 5.23 -46.77 57.34
CA LEU A 29 4.35 -47.24 56.25
C LEU A 29 2.84 -47.23 56.57
N LEU A 30 1.99 -47.18 55.53
CA LEU A 30 0.66 -47.83 55.36
C LEU A 30 0.15 -47.56 53.92
N THR A 31 0.47 -48.38 52.90
CA THR A 31 -0.33 -49.49 52.30
C THR A 31 -1.85 -49.29 52.13
N SER A 32 -2.23 -49.24 50.84
CA SER A 32 -3.30 -50.02 50.17
C SER A 32 -4.75 -49.50 50.05
N ALA A 33 -5.11 -49.31 48.77
CA ALA A 33 -6.27 -49.88 48.06
C ALA A 33 -7.70 -49.37 48.33
N VAL A 34 -8.27 -48.69 47.32
CA VAL A 34 -9.62 -49.00 46.79
C VAL A 34 -9.59 -48.84 45.27
N ALA A 35 -9.83 -49.95 44.57
CA ALA A 35 -10.23 -49.97 43.17
C ALA A 35 -11.71 -50.41 43.10
N LEU A 36 -12.35 -50.02 41.98
CA LEU A 36 -13.63 -50.46 41.41
C LEU A 36 -14.89 -49.61 41.67
N ALA A 37 -15.24 -48.93 40.56
CA ALA A 37 -16.52 -49.00 39.85
C ALA A 37 -17.57 -47.93 40.15
N LEU A 38 -17.79 -47.05 39.15
CA LEU A 38 -19.12 -46.81 38.59
C LEU A 38 -18.99 -46.45 37.10
N LEU A 39 -19.53 -47.34 36.27
CA LEU A 39 -19.78 -47.19 34.85
C LEU A 39 -20.96 -46.23 34.60
N ALA A 40 -21.00 -45.70 33.38
CA ALA A 40 -22.16 -45.13 32.67
C ALA A 40 -22.42 -43.62 32.78
N THR A 41 -21.66 -42.85 32.00
CA THR A 41 -22.24 -41.83 31.11
C THR A 41 -21.59 -41.96 29.74
N ALA A 42 -22.15 -42.82 28.89
CA ALA A 42 -21.93 -42.76 27.45
C ALA A 42 -22.65 -41.50 26.92
N THR A 43 -22.03 -40.34 27.07
CA THR A 43 -22.32 -39.22 26.19
C THR A 43 -21.59 -39.48 24.90
N THR A 44 -22.36 -39.71 23.84
CA THR A 44 -21.90 -39.68 22.46
C THR A 44 -21.09 -38.41 22.23
N VAL A 45 -19.76 -38.51 22.37
CA VAL A 45 -18.86 -37.56 21.74
C VAL A 45 -19.04 -37.84 20.25
N PRO A 46 -19.55 -36.90 19.45
CA PRO A 46 -19.40 -37.05 18.01
C PRO A 46 -17.90 -37.07 17.79
N ILE A 47 -17.36 -38.26 17.52
CA ILE A 47 -16.09 -38.41 16.84
C ILE A 47 -16.36 -37.83 15.46
N VAL A 48 -16.23 -36.50 15.37
CA VAL A 48 -16.05 -35.82 14.10
C VAL A 48 -14.79 -36.46 13.57
N LEU A 49 -14.97 -37.29 12.54
CA LEU A 49 -13.89 -37.65 11.63
C LEU A 49 -13.19 -36.34 11.31
N ALA A 50 -11.98 -36.19 11.85
CA ALA A 50 -11.07 -35.12 11.47
C ALA A 50 -10.82 -35.33 9.99
N ASP A 51 -11.62 -34.64 9.19
CA ASP A 51 -11.29 -34.38 7.82
C ASP A 51 -9.93 -33.69 7.88
N SER A 52 -8.95 -34.36 7.29
CA SER A 52 -7.55 -33.96 7.29
C SER A 52 -7.39 -32.88 6.23
N GLY A 53 -8.16 -31.79 6.38
CA GLY A 53 -7.94 -30.55 5.67
C GLY A 53 -7.00 -29.71 6.51
N GLU A 54 -5.78 -29.52 6.03
CA GLU A 54 -4.76 -28.63 6.61
C GLU A 54 -5.13 -27.14 6.43
N ASP A 55 -6.38 -26.76 6.67
CA ASP A 55 -6.83 -25.37 6.63
C ASP A 55 -7.10 -24.89 8.05
N ALA A 56 -6.42 -23.82 8.47
CA ALA A 56 -6.67 -23.17 9.75
C ALA A 56 -8.16 -22.82 9.89
N PRO A 57 -8.79 -23.05 11.06
CA PRO A 57 -10.20 -22.76 11.27
C PRO A 57 -10.46 -21.29 10.95
N CYS A 58 -11.55 -21.02 10.23
CA CYS A 58 -11.87 -19.64 9.87
C CYS A 58 -12.11 -18.78 11.12
N GLN A 59 -11.74 -17.51 11.05
CA GLN A 59 -11.83 -16.55 12.13
C GLN A 59 -13.09 -15.69 11.96
N GLU A 60 -13.97 -15.68 12.96
CA GLU A 60 -15.14 -14.80 12.93
C GLU A 60 -14.74 -13.35 13.19
N ILE A 61 -15.12 -12.44 12.29
CA ILE A 61 -14.95 -11.00 12.51
C ILE A 61 -16.01 -10.52 13.52
N PRO A 62 -15.59 -9.95 14.68
CA PRO A 62 -16.52 -9.52 15.71
C PRO A 62 -17.59 -8.53 15.21
N ALA A 63 -18.79 -8.62 15.77
CA ALA A 63 -19.89 -7.70 15.44
C ALA A 63 -19.52 -6.22 15.71
N SER A 64 -18.69 -5.97 16.72
CA SER A 64 -18.13 -4.65 17.03
C SER A 64 -17.25 -4.12 15.89
N THR A 65 -16.35 -4.95 15.34
CA THR A 65 -15.50 -4.59 14.20
C THR A 65 -16.36 -4.33 12.97
N ARG A 66 -17.34 -5.20 12.69
CA ARG A 66 -18.29 -5.01 11.58
C ARG A 66 -19.09 -3.72 11.70
N ALA A 67 -19.39 -3.26 12.92
CA ALA A 67 -20.11 -2.01 13.14
C ALA A 67 -19.27 -0.77 12.77
N LEU A 68 -17.94 -0.85 12.78
CA LEU A 68 -17.06 0.26 12.39
C LEU A 68 -17.27 0.68 10.93
N ALA A 69 -17.58 -0.26 10.03
CA ALA A 69 -17.87 0.03 8.62
C ALA A 69 -19.06 1.01 8.41
N LYS A 70 -19.93 1.15 9.42
CA LYS A 70 -21.09 2.05 9.38
C LYS A 70 -20.85 3.38 10.11
N ASN A 71 -19.68 3.56 10.71
CA ASN A 71 -19.34 4.74 11.50
C ASN A 71 -17.90 5.18 11.18
N PRO A 72 -17.69 5.98 10.12
CA PRO A 72 -16.37 6.45 9.69
C PRO A 72 -15.54 7.05 10.83
N ALA A 73 -16.13 7.91 11.66
CA ALA A 73 -15.42 8.52 12.79
C ALA A 73 -14.98 7.52 13.87
N ALA A 74 -15.72 6.41 14.06
CA ALA A 74 -15.29 5.33 14.94
C ALA A 74 -14.22 4.46 14.27
N ALA A 75 -14.36 4.18 12.97
CA ALA A 75 -13.38 3.42 12.18
C ALA A 75 -12.03 4.14 12.15
N THR A 76 -11.99 5.43 11.84
CA THR A 76 -10.76 6.24 11.87
C THR A 76 -10.11 6.19 13.26
N ARG A 77 -10.87 6.35 14.35
CA ARG A 77 -10.31 6.25 15.70
C ARG A 77 -9.77 4.86 16.06
N ALA A 78 -10.36 3.82 15.50
CA ALA A 78 -9.92 2.44 15.69
C ALA A 78 -8.60 2.17 14.93
N LEU A 79 -8.45 2.72 13.72
CA LEU A 79 -7.27 2.54 12.88
C LEU A 79 -6.19 3.63 13.02
N ASP A 80 -6.45 4.71 13.76
CA ASP A 80 -5.43 5.74 14.04
C ASP A 80 -4.40 5.22 15.05
N PRO A 81 -3.14 4.95 14.63
CA PRO A 81 -2.09 4.43 15.48
C PRO A 81 -1.54 5.47 16.47
N GLY A 82 -1.92 6.75 16.32
CA GLY A 82 -1.27 7.88 16.99
C GLY A 82 -0.05 8.38 16.20
N GLU A 83 0.40 9.59 16.52
CA GLU A 83 1.59 10.20 15.92
C GLU A 83 2.88 9.42 16.25
N ASP A 84 2.91 8.78 17.41
CA ASP A 84 4.01 8.00 17.94
C ASP A 84 3.87 6.48 17.70
N LEU A 85 2.90 6.09 16.87
CA LEU A 85 2.55 4.70 16.56
C LEU A 85 2.23 3.81 17.78
N SER A 86 1.98 4.39 18.96
CA SER A 86 1.78 3.65 20.22
C SER A 86 0.58 2.70 20.21
N ARG A 87 -0.36 2.85 19.28
CA ARG A 87 -1.54 2.00 19.12
C ARG A 87 -1.46 1.05 17.92
N TYR A 88 -0.32 1.00 17.23
CA TYR A 88 -0.18 0.24 15.99
C TYR A 88 -0.49 -1.27 16.16
N ASP A 89 -0.05 -1.90 17.25
CA ASP A 89 -0.38 -3.31 17.53
C ASP A 89 -1.89 -3.58 17.57
N ALA A 90 -2.66 -2.66 18.15
CA ALA A 90 -4.12 -2.75 18.19
C ALA A 90 -4.76 -2.56 16.80
N VAL A 91 -4.13 -1.78 15.92
CA VAL A 91 -4.55 -1.65 14.52
C VAL A 91 -4.26 -2.96 13.78
N ARG A 92 -3.07 -3.54 13.96
CA ARG A 92 -2.67 -4.81 13.35
C ARG A 92 -3.60 -5.96 13.79
N GLU A 93 -3.91 -6.06 15.07
CA GLU A 93 -4.84 -7.08 15.61
C GLU A 93 -6.25 -6.97 15.00
N LEU A 94 -6.70 -5.75 14.65
CA LEU A 94 -7.99 -5.53 14.02
C LEU A 94 -8.02 -5.93 12.54
N LEU A 95 -6.90 -5.73 11.82
CA LEU A 95 -6.83 -5.91 10.37
C LEU A 95 -6.37 -7.30 9.94
N ILE A 96 -5.40 -7.88 10.65
CA ILE A 96 -4.70 -9.09 10.21
C ILE A 96 -5.47 -10.33 10.65
N HIS A 97 -6.20 -10.90 9.68
CA HIS A 97 -6.98 -12.11 9.82
C HIS A 97 -6.70 -13.05 8.65
N GLU A 98 -5.95 -14.13 8.89
CA GLU A 98 -5.51 -15.06 7.83
C GLU A 98 -6.67 -15.70 7.06
N ASN A 99 -7.76 -16.07 7.74
CA ASN A 99 -8.89 -16.77 7.13
C ASN A 99 -10.25 -16.29 7.68
N PRO A 100 -10.75 -15.09 7.31
CA PRO A 100 -12.03 -14.59 7.82
C PRO A 100 -13.21 -15.46 7.35
N CYS A 101 -14.11 -15.83 8.28
CA CYS A 101 -15.30 -16.60 7.92
C CYS A 101 -16.26 -15.79 7.03
N GLY A 102 -16.84 -16.44 6.02
CA GLY A 102 -17.94 -15.90 5.21
C GLY A 102 -17.59 -14.59 4.50
N ASP A 103 -18.33 -13.52 4.82
CA ASP A 103 -18.10 -12.17 4.29
C ASP A 103 -17.08 -11.35 5.11
N GLY A 104 -16.35 -11.98 6.02
CA GLY A 104 -15.45 -11.32 6.97
C GLY A 104 -14.41 -10.41 6.30
N GLY A 105 -13.73 -10.87 5.25
CA GLY A 105 -12.76 -10.04 4.52
C GLY A 105 -13.42 -8.83 3.85
N LYS A 106 -14.63 -8.99 3.30
CA LYS A 106 -15.40 -7.85 2.76
C LYS A 106 -15.74 -6.85 3.86
N ALA A 107 -16.12 -7.31 5.05
CA ALA A 107 -16.39 -6.43 6.18
C ALA A 107 -15.13 -5.68 6.63
N LEU A 108 -13.96 -6.33 6.69
CA LEU A 108 -12.68 -5.68 6.98
C LEU A 108 -12.34 -4.60 5.93
N GLY A 109 -12.49 -4.91 4.64
CA GLY A 109 -12.29 -3.92 3.58
C GLY A 109 -13.22 -2.71 3.72
N GLN A 110 -14.45 -2.91 4.16
CA GLN A 110 -15.39 -1.80 4.44
C GLN A 110 -15.00 -0.98 5.68
N VAL A 111 -14.38 -1.60 6.69
CA VAL A 111 -13.84 -0.87 7.86
C VAL A 111 -12.67 -0.01 7.46
N VAL A 112 -11.74 -0.56 6.66
CA VAL A 112 -10.60 0.17 6.10
C VAL A 112 -11.07 1.38 5.30
N ASP A 113 -11.95 1.15 4.32
CA ASP A 113 -12.54 2.21 3.48
C ASP A 113 -13.24 3.29 4.32
N ALA A 114 -14.03 2.90 5.34
CA ALA A 114 -14.68 3.85 6.23
C ALA A 114 -13.72 4.65 7.12
N ALA A 115 -12.57 4.07 7.49
CA ALA A 115 -11.60 4.70 8.38
C ALA A 115 -10.72 5.75 7.67
N THR A 116 -10.38 5.51 6.40
CA THR A 116 -9.42 6.32 5.65
C THR A 116 -10.11 7.35 4.75
N ARG A 117 -11.34 7.08 4.31
CA ARG A 117 -12.04 7.95 3.37
C ARG A 117 -12.36 9.32 3.94
N ALA A 118 -12.15 10.35 3.12
CA ALA A 118 -12.60 11.71 3.39
C ALA A 118 -14.10 11.77 3.81
N THR A 119 -14.43 12.72 4.70
CA THR A 119 -15.78 12.81 5.29
C THR A 119 -16.90 13.17 4.30
N GLY A 120 -16.55 13.47 3.06
CA GLY A 120 -17.46 13.67 1.94
C GLY A 120 -16.72 14.14 0.70
N LYS A 121 -17.43 14.16 -0.43
CA LYS A 121 -16.87 14.62 -1.71
C LYS A 121 -16.31 16.04 -1.61
N GLY A 122 -15.12 16.25 -2.16
CA GLY A 122 -14.41 17.53 -2.11
C GLY A 122 -13.97 17.98 -0.71
N LYS A 123 -14.00 17.10 0.31
CA LYS A 123 -13.47 17.38 1.64
C LYS A 123 -12.06 16.85 1.78
N PRO A 124 -11.16 17.60 2.44
CA PRO A 124 -9.79 17.13 2.66
C PRO A 124 -9.78 15.96 3.64
N HIS A 125 -8.78 15.10 3.50
CA HIS A 125 -8.41 14.17 4.56
C HIS A 125 -7.99 14.91 5.82
N THR A 126 -8.38 14.35 6.96
CA THR A 126 -7.90 14.77 8.27
C THR A 126 -6.61 14.05 8.62
N LEU A 127 -5.83 14.61 9.54
CA LEU A 127 -4.58 13.99 10.00
C LEU A 127 -4.79 12.58 10.56
N ALA A 128 -5.89 12.33 11.26
CA ALA A 128 -6.23 11.00 11.79
C ALA A 128 -6.54 9.98 10.68
N GLN A 129 -7.15 10.42 9.58
CA GLN A 129 -7.41 9.57 8.41
C GLN A 129 -6.11 9.23 7.68
N ALA A 130 -5.21 10.20 7.53
CA ALA A 130 -3.89 9.98 6.94
C ALA A 130 -3.04 9.01 7.76
N ARG A 131 -3.03 9.12 9.10
CA ARG A 131 -2.36 8.14 9.97
C ARG A 131 -3.00 6.75 9.91
N ALA A 132 -4.32 6.69 9.78
CA ALA A 132 -5.01 5.41 9.56
C ALA A 132 -4.63 4.79 8.21
N ALA A 133 -4.48 5.58 7.15
CA ALA A 133 -4.00 5.12 5.85
C ALA A 133 -2.57 4.56 5.96
N TYR A 134 -1.65 5.28 6.63
CA TYR A 134 -0.32 4.76 6.95
C TYR A 134 -0.38 3.41 7.68
N ALA A 135 -1.17 3.31 8.74
CA ALA A 135 -1.26 2.09 9.54
C ALA A 135 -1.86 0.90 8.76
N VAL A 136 -2.81 1.16 7.85
CA VAL A 136 -3.34 0.13 6.95
C VAL A 136 -2.25 -0.38 6.01
N VAL A 137 -1.48 0.52 5.37
CA VAL A 137 -0.39 0.10 4.49
C VAL A 137 0.67 -0.66 5.28
N ALA A 138 1.05 -0.15 6.45
CA ALA A 138 2.03 -0.81 7.30
C ALA A 138 1.57 -2.18 7.80
N ALA A 139 0.29 -2.34 8.13
CA ALA A 139 -0.23 -3.62 8.61
C ALA A 139 -0.10 -4.74 7.56
N PHE A 140 -0.16 -4.39 6.27
CA PHE A 140 -0.11 -5.34 5.15
C PHE A 140 1.22 -5.35 4.39
N ASP A 141 2.29 -4.76 4.94
CA ASP A 141 3.61 -4.70 4.28
C ASP A 141 4.17 -6.10 3.96
N ASP A 142 4.04 -7.01 4.93
CA ASP A 142 4.50 -8.41 4.88
C ASP A 142 3.36 -9.43 5.10
N ASP A 143 2.11 -8.97 5.17
CA ASP A 143 0.94 -9.81 5.44
C ASP A 143 -0.02 -9.84 4.24
N ALA A 144 -0.57 -11.02 3.97
CA ALA A 144 -1.55 -11.17 2.91
C ALA A 144 -2.84 -10.39 3.22
N VAL A 145 -3.36 -9.68 2.21
CA VAL A 145 -4.65 -9.02 2.34
C VAL A 145 -5.77 -10.06 2.35
N PRO A 146 -6.64 -10.08 3.39
CA PRO A 146 -7.68 -11.10 3.49
C PRO A 146 -8.61 -11.07 2.27
N ARG A 147 -9.02 -12.25 1.79
CA ARG A 147 -9.86 -12.36 0.59
C ARG A 147 -11.14 -11.52 0.73
N GLY A 148 -11.37 -10.64 -0.24
CA GLY A 148 -12.51 -9.71 -0.25
C GLY A 148 -12.27 -8.37 0.44
N ALA A 149 -11.18 -8.21 1.19
CA ALA A 149 -10.75 -6.90 1.73
C ALA A 149 -10.03 -6.05 0.68
N ALA A 150 -9.44 -6.69 -0.35
CA ALA A 150 -8.60 -6.04 -1.37
C ALA A 150 -9.23 -4.79 -2.01
N PRO A 151 -10.51 -4.75 -2.41
CA PRO A 151 -11.09 -3.52 -2.96
C PRO A 151 -11.12 -2.35 -1.97
N GLY A 152 -11.31 -2.62 -0.67
CA GLY A 152 -11.30 -1.60 0.36
C GLY A 152 -9.89 -1.04 0.61
N VAL A 153 -8.89 -1.92 0.65
CA VAL A 153 -7.49 -1.54 0.80
C VAL A 153 -6.98 -0.79 -0.44
N ALA A 154 -7.37 -1.21 -1.64
CA ALA A 154 -7.05 -0.51 -2.89
C ALA A 154 -7.61 0.92 -2.94
N ARG A 155 -8.77 1.17 -2.33
CA ARG A 155 -9.32 2.53 -2.21
C ARG A 155 -8.44 3.43 -1.35
N VAL A 156 -7.78 2.90 -0.32
CA VAL A 156 -6.82 3.69 0.47
C VAL A 156 -5.71 4.21 -0.44
N LEU A 157 -5.01 3.33 -1.15
CA LEU A 157 -3.94 3.74 -2.06
C LEU A 157 -4.44 4.66 -3.19
N ALA A 158 -5.66 4.43 -3.68
CA ALA A 158 -6.28 5.27 -4.70
C ALA A 158 -6.64 6.68 -4.20
N GLU A 159 -7.11 6.83 -2.97
CA GLU A 159 -7.44 8.14 -2.38
C GLU A 159 -6.18 8.90 -1.93
N TYR A 160 -5.12 8.17 -1.60
CA TYR A 160 -3.79 8.70 -1.26
C TYR A 160 -2.80 8.51 -2.43
N VAL A 161 -3.28 8.59 -3.68
CA VAL A 161 -2.48 8.28 -4.88
C VAL A 161 -1.22 9.13 -4.99
N VAL A 162 -1.27 10.39 -4.56
CA VAL A 162 -0.09 11.27 -4.58
C VAL A 162 0.97 10.77 -3.61
N ASP A 163 0.56 10.37 -2.41
CA ASP A 163 1.43 9.90 -1.34
C ASP A 163 2.01 8.52 -1.69
N ALA A 164 1.22 7.64 -2.30
CA ALA A 164 1.67 6.33 -2.79
C ALA A 164 2.64 6.43 -3.98
N ASN A 165 2.50 7.46 -4.82
CA ASN A 165 3.40 7.74 -5.94
C ASN A 165 4.72 8.43 -5.52
N ARG A 166 4.79 8.97 -4.31
CA ARG A 166 6.00 9.61 -3.78
C ARG A 166 7.15 8.63 -3.58
N PHE A 167 6.85 7.37 -3.23
CA PHE A 167 7.85 6.44 -2.72
C PHE A 167 9.02 6.25 -3.69
N LEU A 168 10.13 6.94 -3.40
CA LEU A 168 11.35 6.96 -4.22
C LEU A 168 12.55 6.39 -3.48
N SER A 169 12.58 6.59 -2.17
CA SER A 169 13.60 6.11 -1.23
C SER A 169 13.16 6.43 0.20
N PRO A 170 13.68 5.74 1.24
CA PRO A 170 13.44 6.13 2.62
C PRO A 170 13.93 7.57 2.87
N ASP A 171 13.00 8.47 3.19
CA ASP A 171 13.31 9.83 3.62
C ASP A 171 13.68 9.79 5.11
N ARG A 172 14.92 10.19 5.41
CA ARG A 172 15.46 10.21 6.78
C ARG A 172 14.82 11.29 7.65
N ASP A 173 14.04 12.18 7.05
CA ASP A 173 13.34 13.26 7.72
C ASP A 173 11.83 12.96 7.89
N ALA A 174 11.35 11.78 7.46
CA ALA A 174 9.98 11.32 7.69
C ALA A 174 9.84 10.70 9.11
N TYR A 175 9.51 11.55 10.09
CA TYR A 175 9.43 11.16 11.51
C TYR A 175 8.01 10.83 12.01
N THR A 176 6.98 11.12 11.21
CA THR A 176 5.58 10.95 11.62
C THR A 176 4.78 10.26 10.53
N PRO A 177 3.82 9.39 10.86
CA PRO A 177 3.04 8.62 9.89
C PRO A 177 2.12 9.46 8.98
N ALA A 178 1.93 10.73 9.32
CA ALA A 178 1.18 11.67 8.50
C ALA A 178 1.63 13.11 8.79
N VAL A 179 1.39 14.01 7.84
CA VAL A 179 1.60 15.45 7.98
C VAL A 179 0.32 16.22 7.70
N ASP A 180 0.21 17.39 8.31
CA ASP A 180 -0.86 18.32 7.97
C ASP A 180 -0.52 19.13 6.71
N ALA A 181 -1.47 19.96 6.27
CA ALA A 181 -1.30 20.76 5.07
C ALA A 181 -0.18 21.82 5.18
N VAL A 182 0.23 22.20 6.39
CA VAL A 182 1.35 23.13 6.60
C VAL A 182 2.67 22.38 6.41
N GLY A 183 2.78 21.17 6.96
CA GLY A 183 3.93 20.29 6.76
C GLY A 183 4.11 19.86 5.31
N ALA A 184 3.01 19.68 4.58
CA ALA A 184 3.04 19.34 3.15
C ALA A 184 3.26 20.53 2.20
N ALA A 185 3.21 21.77 2.71
CA ALA A 185 3.29 22.97 1.89
C ALA A 185 4.63 23.07 1.15
N PRO A 186 4.64 23.52 -0.12
CA PRO A 186 5.88 23.76 -0.83
C PRO A 186 6.70 24.90 -0.20
N ASP A 187 8.02 24.79 -0.34
CA ASP A 187 8.97 25.82 0.02
C ASP A 187 8.91 27.03 -0.94
N ASP A 188 9.79 28.02 -0.72
CA ASP A 188 9.85 29.23 -1.54
C ASP A 188 10.22 28.97 -3.02
N THR A 189 10.72 27.77 -3.34
CA THR A 189 11.01 27.34 -4.71
C THR A 189 9.84 26.57 -5.34
N GLY A 190 8.75 26.36 -4.61
CA GLY A 190 7.62 25.53 -5.05
C GLY A 190 7.87 24.03 -4.84
N TRP A 191 8.93 23.63 -4.13
CA TRP A 191 9.28 22.24 -3.91
C TRP A 191 8.66 21.71 -2.61
N THR A 192 8.13 20.49 -2.65
CA THR A 192 7.67 19.72 -1.48
C THR A 192 7.98 18.24 -1.75
N THR A 193 8.26 17.51 -0.67
CA THR A 193 8.45 16.05 -0.75
C THR A 193 7.11 15.31 -0.99
N TYR A 194 5.97 15.91 -0.61
CA TYR A 194 4.63 15.30 -0.68
C TYR A 194 3.97 15.35 -2.06
N GLY A 195 4.73 15.63 -3.12
CA GLY A 195 4.24 15.72 -4.48
C GLY A 195 3.65 17.08 -4.86
N ARG A 196 3.31 17.25 -6.14
CA ARG A 196 2.89 18.54 -6.69
C ARG A 196 1.37 18.68 -6.76
N PHE A 197 0.93 19.93 -6.87
CA PHE A 197 -0.48 20.30 -7.05
C PHE A 197 -1.43 19.87 -5.92
N LEU A 198 -0.91 19.84 -4.69
CA LEU A 198 -1.65 19.48 -3.48
C LEU A 198 -2.71 20.52 -3.11
N ALA A 199 -3.83 20.04 -2.56
CA ALA A 199 -4.82 20.91 -1.97
C ALA A 199 -4.26 21.53 -0.67
N PRO A 200 -4.38 22.85 -0.46
CA PRO A 200 -3.71 23.57 0.63
C PRO A 200 -4.24 23.27 2.05
N HIS A 201 -5.18 22.34 2.18
CA HIS A 201 -5.86 21.99 3.44
C HIS A 201 -5.98 20.49 3.65
N GLU A 202 -5.31 19.69 2.82
CA GLU A 202 -5.34 18.23 2.88
C GLU A 202 -4.18 17.70 3.73
N ALA A 203 -4.49 16.74 4.60
CA ALA A 203 -3.46 15.98 5.30
C ALA A 203 -2.97 14.83 4.41
N HIS A 204 -1.70 14.49 4.54
CA HIS A 204 -1.01 13.50 3.72
C HIS A 204 -0.48 12.37 4.60
N ALA A 205 -0.57 11.14 4.10
CA ALA A 205 0.09 9.99 4.72
C ALA A 205 1.58 10.04 4.36
N ASP A 206 2.46 9.77 5.33
CA ASP A 206 3.89 9.72 5.08
C ASP A 206 4.38 8.28 5.12
N PHE A 207 4.25 7.57 4.00
CA PHE A 207 4.65 6.17 3.88
C PHE A 207 6.18 5.97 3.97
N GLU A 208 6.98 7.03 3.87
CA GLU A 208 8.43 6.95 4.06
C GLU A 208 8.84 7.00 5.54
N CYS A 209 7.89 7.22 6.45
CA CYS A 209 8.11 7.21 7.89
C CYS A 209 8.61 5.83 8.35
N THR A 210 9.88 5.77 8.72
CA THR A 210 10.58 4.54 9.16
C THR A 210 11.47 4.78 10.39
N GLU A 211 11.76 6.02 10.74
CA GLU A 211 12.49 6.38 11.96
C GLU A 211 11.57 7.15 12.92
N PRO A 212 11.63 6.93 14.24
CA PRO A 212 12.49 5.97 14.95
C PRO A 212 11.99 4.50 14.93
N TYR A 213 10.86 4.24 14.26
CA TYR A 213 10.13 2.96 14.31
C TYR A 213 10.54 2.01 13.18
N SER A 214 11.78 1.50 13.22
CA SER A 214 12.32 0.66 12.14
C SER A 214 11.59 -0.67 11.93
N ASP A 215 10.75 -1.08 12.89
CA ASP A 215 9.93 -2.28 12.87
C ASP A 215 8.54 -2.08 12.25
N VAL A 216 8.14 -0.83 11.98
CA VAL A 216 6.89 -0.50 11.30
C VAL A 216 7.22 0.18 9.97
N ARG A 217 7.02 -0.55 8.88
CA ARG A 217 7.22 -0.06 7.52
C ARG A 217 5.91 -0.06 6.77
N ALA A 218 5.64 1.02 6.04
CA ALA A 218 4.52 1.10 5.10
C ALA A 218 5.08 1.17 3.67
N ASP A 219 5.10 0.06 2.94
CA ASP A 219 5.50 0.05 1.53
C ASP A 219 4.28 -0.07 0.59
N PRO A 220 3.84 1.06 -0.02
CA PRO A 220 2.75 1.02 -0.99
C PRO A 220 3.04 0.10 -2.18
N GLU A 221 4.30 -0.08 -2.60
CA GLU A 221 4.66 -0.87 -3.78
C GLU A 221 4.47 -2.36 -3.53
N SER A 222 4.91 -2.86 -2.37
CA SER A 222 4.65 -4.23 -1.92
C SER A 222 3.14 -4.51 -1.91
N LEU A 223 2.38 -3.59 -1.31
CA LEU A 223 0.93 -3.73 -1.18
C LEU A 223 0.20 -3.64 -2.53
N VAL A 224 0.62 -2.78 -3.46
CA VAL A 224 0.09 -2.75 -4.83
C VAL A 224 0.28 -4.11 -5.50
N GLY A 225 1.45 -4.73 -5.30
CA GLY A 225 1.73 -6.09 -5.74
C GLY A 225 0.72 -7.09 -5.20
N GLU A 226 0.48 -7.10 -3.90
CA GLU A 226 -0.49 -8.00 -3.26
C GLU A 226 -1.91 -7.80 -3.82
N LEU A 227 -2.35 -6.55 -3.96
CA LEU A 227 -3.69 -6.19 -4.41
C LEU A 227 -3.94 -6.48 -5.89
N ALA A 228 -2.91 -6.43 -6.74
CA ALA A 228 -3.03 -6.62 -8.18
C ALA A 228 -3.50 -8.03 -8.60
N LYS A 229 -3.60 -8.98 -7.67
CA LYS A 229 -4.17 -10.32 -7.88
C LYS A 229 -5.70 -10.29 -7.95
N ASP A 230 -6.35 -9.30 -7.35
CA ASP A 230 -7.80 -9.14 -7.32
C ASP A 230 -8.24 -8.17 -8.44
N PRO A 231 -9.18 -8.56 -9.32
CA PRO A 231 -9.53 -7.75 -10.48
C PRO A 231 -10.28 -6.44 -10.14
N GLU A 232 -11.03 -6.39 -9.03
CA GLU A 232 -11.68 -5.15 -8.61
C GLU A 232 -10.66 -4.20 -7.98
N ALA A 233 -9.78 -4.70 -7.13
CA ALA A 233 -8.67 -3.92 -6.57
C ALA A 233 -7.74 -3.38 -7.66
N PHE A 234 -7.36 -4.21 -8.63
CA PHE A 234 -6.58 -3.82 -9.80
C PHE A 234 -7.26 -2.67 -10.56
N ALA A 235 -8.56 -2.79 -10.83
CA ALA A 235 -9.31 -1.76 -11.54
C ALA A 235 -9.35 -0.43 -10.77
N ILE A 236 -9.49 -0.47 -9.44
CA ILE A 236 -9.48 0.73 -8.59
C ILE A 236 -8.12 1.45 -8.67
N LEU A 237 -7.02 0.72 -8.48
CA LEU A 237 -5.66 1.28 -8.56
C LEU A 237 -5.39 1.83 -9.96
N TYR A 238 -5.71 1.05 -11.00
CA TYR A 238 -5.45 1.43 -12.37
C TYR A 238 -6.30 2.63 -12.84
N ASP A 239 -7.55 2.76 -12.37
CA ASP A 239 -8.36 3.95 -12.59
C ASP A 239 -7.78 5.17 -11.89
N ALA A 240 -7.32 5.02 -10.65
CA ALA A 240 -6.73 6.11 -9.88
C ALA A 240 -5.46 6.66 -10.56
N GLU A 241 -4.55 5.80 -11.00
CA GLU A 241 -3.33 6.22 -11.69
C GLU A 241 -3.63 6.90 -13.03
N ARG A 242 -4.58 6.38 -13.82
CA ARG A 242 -4.98 7.02 -15.09
C ARG A 242 -5.69 8.36 -14.86
N ALA A 243 -6.52 8.45 -13.83
CA ALA A 243 -7.15 9.70 -13.41
C ALA A 243 -6.12 10.72 -12.94
N TYR A 244 -5.12 10.27 -12.16
CA TYR A 244 -4.07 11.11 -11.63
C TYR A 244 -3.10 11.58 -12.72
N PHE A 245 -2.75 10.74 -13.69
CA PHE A 245 -1.97 11.14 -14.86
C PHE A 245 -2.64 12.29 -15.66
N ALA A 246 -3.95 12.16 -15.95
CA ALA A 246 -4.70 13.22 -16.61
C ALA A 246 -4.81 14.49 -15.75
N TYR A 247 -5.01 14.33 -14.43
CA TYR A 247 -5.00 15.42 -13.45
C TYR A 247 -3.66 16.15 -13.41
N TYR A 248 -2.55 15.43 -13.52
CA TYR A 248 -1.22 16.01 -13.46
C TYR A 248 -0.95 16.85 -14.72
N LEU A 249 -1.19 16.28 -15.90
CA LEU A 249 -0.99 16.95 -17.19
C LEU A 249 -1.76 18.27 -17.32
N GLU A 250 -3.03 18.33 -16.89
CA GLU A 250 -3.83 19.55 -17.05
C GLU A 250 -3.30 20.76 -16.27
N ARG A 251 -2.43 20.55 -15.29
CA ARG A 251 -1.83 21.61 -14.45
C ARG A 251 -0.49 22.10 -14.95
N LEU A 252 0.21 21.28 -15.73
CA LEU A 252 1.46 21.68 -16.36
C LEU A 252 1.24 22.85 -17.32
N THR A 253 2.29 23.63 -17.53
CA THR A 253 2.37 24.70 -18.53
C THR A 253 2.38 24.15 -19.96
N GLY A 254 2.36 25.04 -20.96
CA GLY A 254 2.44 24.64 -22.39
C GLY A 254 3.76 24.01 -22.82
N ASP A 255 4.80 24.07 -22.00
CA ASP A 255 6.09 23.38 -22.16
C ASP A 255 6.24 22.16 -21.23
N GLY A 256 5.19 21.80 -20.47
CA GLY A 256 5.21 20.67 -19.56
C GLY A 256 6.02 20.91 -18.27
N ALA A 257 6.07 22.16 -17.80
CA ALA A 257 6.69 22.54 -16.53
C ALA A 257 5.64 22.72 -15.43
N ASP A 258 6.08 22.67 -14.18
CA ASP A 258 5.27 23.08 -13.03
C ASP A 258 5.19 24.62 -13.01
N PRO A 259 3.97 25.22 -13.09
CA PRO A 259 3.81 26.68 -13.05
C PRO A 259 4.28 27.34 -11.76
N ASP A 260 4.43 26.61 -10.66
CA ASP A 260 4.78 27.14 -9.34
C ASP A 260 6.25 26.88 -8.98
N TYR A 261 6.91 25.95 -9.68
CA TYR A 261 8.33 25.67 -9.47
C TYR A 261 9.21 26.84 -9.93
N ARG A 262 10.10 27.29 -9.06
CA ARG A 262 11.06 28.39 -9.27
C ARG A 262 12.47 27.87 -9.04
N PRO A 263 13.03 27.14 -10.03
CA PRO A 263 14.37 26.58 -9.89
C PRO A 263 15.41 27.69 -9.68
N GLY A 264 16.37 27.40 -8.80
CA GLY A 264 17.58 28.20 -8.67
C GLY A 264 18.52 28.04 -9.86
N LYS A 265 19.81 28.34 -9.64
CA LYS A 265 20.87 28.15 -10.62
C LYS A 265 21.68 26.89 -10.31
N GLU A 266 22.29 26.32 -11.34
CA GLU A 266 23.34 25.31 -11.22
C GLU A 266 24.62 25.90 -10.62
N LYS A 267 25.58 25.03 -10.27
CA LYS A 267 26.88 25.44 -9.71
C LYS A 267 27.67 26.37 -10.65
N ASP A 268 27.49 26.23 -11.96
CA ASP A 268 28.12 27.06 -12.98
C ASP A 268 27.34 28.36 -13.27
N GLY A 269 26.23 28.60 -12.58
CA GLY A 269 25.38 29.78 -12.73
C GLY A 269 24.33 29.68 -13.85
N SER A 270 24.25 28.57 -14.58
CA SER A 270 23.18 28.32 -15.56
C SER A 270 21.84 28.10 -14.86
N PRO A 271 20.69 28.48 -15.47
CA PRO A 271 19.39 28.22 -14.87
C PRO A 271 19.09 26.72 -14.88
N LYS A 272 18.62 26.18 -13.75
CA LYS A 272 18.11 24.80 -13.71
C LYS A 272 16.84 24.69 -14.56
N PRO A 273 16.60 23.54 -15.24
CA PRO A 273 15.38 23.37 -16.02
C PRO A 273 14.12 23.47 -15.15
N THR A 274 13.09 24.14 -15.67
CA THR A 274 11.77 24.25 -15.04
C THR A 274 10.97 22.95 -15.14
N THR A 275 11.39 22.01 -15.99
CA THR A 275 10.69 20.75 -16.25
C THR A 275 11.22 19.57 -15.44
N THR A 276 12.39 19.65 -14.80
CA THR A 276 13.07 18.50 -14.17
C THR A 276 12.14 17.69 -13.27
N TRP A 277 11.42 18.37 -12.39
CA TRP A 277 10.50 17.72 -11.47
C TRP A 277 9.22 17.23 -12.14
N ALA A 278 8.73 17.93 -13.16
CA ALA A 278 7.59 17.46 -13.93
C ALA A 278 7.90 16.19 -14.72
N ASP A 279 9.12 16.10 -15.27
CA ASP A 279 9.64 14.92 -15.94
C ASP A 279 9.73 13.73 -14.97
N ILE A 280 10.32 13.94 -13.80
CA ILE A 280 10.44 12.91 -12.74
C ILE A 280 9.06 12.38 -12.30
N ASP A 281 8.07 13.24 -12.08
CA ASP A 281 6.73 12.77 -11.71
C ASP A 281 6.05 11.98 -12.83
N LEU A 282 6.18 12.43 -14.08
CA LEU A 282 5.62 11.70 -15.21
C LEU A 282 6.28 10.32 -15.37
N GLU A 283 7.56 10.18 -15.03
CA GLU A 283 8.21 8.87 -14.90
C GLU A 283 7.53 8.03 -13.81
N HIS A 284 7.36 8.53 -12.59
CA HIS A 284 6.79 7.74 -11.49
C HIS A 284 5.35 7.31 -11.74
N LEU A 285 4.50 8.22 -12.23
CA LEU A 285 3.13 7.91 -12.63
C LEU A 285 3.08 6.81 -13.69
N THR A 286 4.02 6.86 -14.62
CA THR A 286 4.13 5.85 -15.68
C THR A 286 4.65 4.51 -15.14
N ASP A 287 5.59 4.55 -14.20
CA ASP A 287 6.13 3.38 -13.52
C ASP A 287 5.01 2.62 -12.80
N ARG A 288 4.11 3.29 -12.06
CA ARG A 288 2.98 2.64 -11.38
C ARG A 288 2.04 1.91 -12.33
N ILE A 289 1.71 2.51 -13.47
CA ILE A 289 0.91 1.85 -14.52
C ILE A 289 1.66 0.64 -15.11
N GLY A 290 2.95 0.78 -15.38
CA GLY A 290 3.78 -0.33 -15.87
C GLY A 290 3.91 -1.48 -14.86
N SER A 291 4.06 -1.17 -13.57
CA SER A 291 4.17 -2.13 -12.47
C SER A 291 2.88 -2.92 -12.25
N LEU A 292 1.71 -2.27 -12.34
CA LEU A 292 0.42 -2.98 -12.37
C LEU A 292 0.36 -3.98 -13.54
N MET A 293 0.74 -3.57 -14.74
CA MET A 293 0.77 -4.47 -15.92
C MET A 293 1.80 -5.60 -15.76
N ASN A 294 2.94 -5.34 -15.12
CA ASN A 294 3.92 -6.36 -14.75
C ASN A 294 3.30 -7.40 -13.80
N HIS A 295 2.68 -6.96 -12.71
CA HIS A 295 2.06 -7.86 -11.74
C HIS A 295 0.97 -8.72 -12.38
N ARG A 296 0.10 -8.13 -13.20
CA ARG A 296 -0.90 -8.88 -13.98
C ARG A 296 -0.24 -9.97 -14.84
N ALA A 297 0.82 -9.63 -15.59
CA ALA A 297 1.53 -10.59 -16.44
C ALA A 297 2.26 -11.68 -15.64
N ARG A 298 2.84 -11.31 -14.50
CA ARG A 298 3.53 -12.24 -13.59
C ARG A 298 2.53 -13.23 -12.98
N TYR A 299 1.41 -12.74 -12.46
CA TYR A 299 0.37 -13.57 -11.84
C TYR A 299 -0.35 -14.48 -12.84
N ALA A 300 -0.47 -14.06 -14.11
CA ALA A 300 -0.92 -14.95 -15.17
C ALA A 300 0.09 -16.07 -15.44
N ARG A 301 1.39 -15.77 -15.36
CA ARG A 301 2.47 -16.73 -15.62
C ARG A 301 2.66 -17.73 -14.48
N ASP A 302 2.55 -17.30 -13.23
CA ASP A 302 2.72 -18.15 -12.05
C ASP A 302 1.43 -18.90 -11.64
N GLY A 303 0.30 -18.56 -12.27
CA GLY A 303 -0.98 -19.24 -12.06
C GLY A 303 -1.85 -18.63 -10.95
N THR A 304 -1.39 -17.57 -10.28
CA THR A 304 -2.20 -16.79 -9.32
C THR A 304 -3.45 -16.21 -9.99
N ILE A 305 -3.33 -15.80 -11.25
CA ILE A 305 -4.45 -15.50 -12.14
C ILE A 305 -4.58 -16.67 -13.14
N PRO A 306 -5.45 -17.66 -12.87
CA PRO A 306 -5.53 -18.88 -13.69
C PRO A 306 -6.24 -18.65 -15.04
N ASP A 307 -7.10 -17.65 -15.12
CA ASP A 307 -7.81 -17.26 -16.35
C ASP A 307 -7.64 -15.76 -16.57
N LEU A 308 -6.65 -15.40 -17.40
CA LEU A 308 -6.32 -14.01 -17.70
C LEU A 308 -7.47 -13.29 -18.42
N ALA A 309 -8.22 -13.99 -19.27
CA ALA A 309 -9.32 -13.38 -20.01
C ALA A 309 -10.50 -13.05 -19.07
N ALA A 310 -10.83 -13.95 -18.14
CA ALA A 310 -11.85 -13.69 -17.12
C ALA A 310 -11.41 -12.57 -16.16
N PHE A 311 -10.12 -12.50 -15.82
CA PHE A 311 -9.56 -11.42 -15.03
C PHE A 311 -9.73 -10.07 -15.76
N ASP A 312 -9.32 -9.97 -17.03
CA ASP A 312 -9.43 -8.74 -17.80
C ASP A 312 -10.87 -8.26 -17.99
N GLU A 313 -11.79 -9.20 -18.21
CA GLU A 313 -13.21 -8.89 -18.30
C GLU A 313 -13.74 -8.36 -16.95
N ALA A 314 -13.30 -8.94 -15.83
CA ALA A 314 -13.64 -8.43 -14.51
C ALA A 314 -13.05 -7.02 -14.29
N VAL A 315 -11.77 -6.79 -14.59
CA VAL A 315 -11.13 -5.46 -14.51
C VAL A 315 -11.90 -4.44 -15.35
N ARG A 316 -12.29 -4.81 -16.58
CA ARG A 316 -13.07 -3.94 -17.47
C ARG A 316 -14.45 -3.58 -16.90
N ARG A 317 -15.12 -4.50 -16.20
CA ARG A 317 -16.41 -4.22 -15.54
C ARG A 317 -16.29 -3.25 -14.37
N HIS A 318 -15.15 -3.24 -13.68
CA HIS A 318 -14.89 -2.36 -12.54
C HIS A 318 -14.22 -1.04 -12.92
N THR A 319 -13.66 -0.94 -14.12
CA THR A 319 -13.11 0.29 -14.70
C THR A 319 -14.21 1.27 -15.06
N ARG A 320 -14.09 2.54 -14.65
CA ARG A 320 -15.15 3.55 -14.83
C ARG A 320 -15.17 4.14 -16.24
N GLY A 321 -14.00 4.31 -16.88
CA GLY A 321 -13.90 4.90 -18.21
C GLY A 321 -12.54 5.46 -18.58
N ALA A 322 -12.54 6.41 -19.51
CA ALA A 322 -11.37 7.16 -19.95
C ALA A 322 -11.25 8.49 -19.20
N TYR A 323 -10.02 8.93 -18.95
CA TYR A 323 -9.70 10.22 -18.33
C TYR A 323 -8.88 11.06 -19.30
N GLN A 324 -9.31 12.30 -19.54
CA GLN A 324 -8.60 13.26 -20.37
C GLN A 324 -8.17 14.46 -19.52
N ALA A 325 -7.00 15.00 -19.84
CA ALA A 325 -6.54 16.27 -19.29
C ALA A 325 -7.41 17.40 -19.85
N ALA A 326 -7.68 18.44 -19.05
CA ALA A 326 -8.33 19.64 -19.56
C ALA A 326 -7.53 20.30 -20.69
N THR A 327 -8.25 20.87 -21.67
CA THR A 327 -7.64 21.55 -22.83
C THR A 327 -6.94 22.87 -22.49
N ARG A 328 -7.17 23.40 -21.29
CA ARG A 328 -6.53 24.62 -20.77
C ARG A 328 -5.81 24.30 -19.46
N GLN A 329 -4.88 25.15 -19.08
CA GLN A 329 -4.23 25.03 -17.79
C GLN A 329 -5.24 25.22 -16.67
N VAL A 330 -5.29 24.25 -15.76
CA VAL A 330 -6.10 24.30 -14.55
C VAL A 330 -5.21 24.73 -13.39
N SER A 331 -5.57 25.80 -12.69
CA SER A 331 -4.85 26.27 -11.50
C SER A 331 -5.51 25.84 -10.19
N SER A 332 -6.71 25.25 -10.23
CA SER A 332 -7.35 24.73 -9.03
C SER A 332 -6.64 23.47 -8.54
N ARG A 333 -6.54 23.34 -7.22
CA ARG A 333 -5.96 22.18 -6.54
C ARG A 333 -7.04 21.55 -5.65
N PRO A 334 -7.96 20.76 -6.24
CA PRO A 334 -8.95 20.04 -5.45
C PRO A 334 -8.24 18.98 -4.60
N VAL A 335 -8.93 18.54 -3.57
CA VAL A 335 -8.47 17.44 -2.71
C VAL A 335 -8.28 16.17 -3.53
N MET A 336 -7.32 15.34 -3.15
CA MET A 336 -6.99 14.10 -3.86
C MET A 336 -7.79 12.92 -3.36
N GLY A 337 -8.38 13.01 -2.16
CA GLY A 337 -9.22 11.95 -1.60
C GLY A 337 -10.46 11.57 -2.41
N ASP A 338 -10.78 12.26 -3.50
CA ASP A 338 -11.82 11.86 -4.45
C ASP A 338 -11.30 11.65 -5.90
N ILE A 339 -9.98 11.50 -6.09
CA ILE A 339 -9.37 11.28 -7.41
C ILE A 339 -9.89 10.00 -8.07
N ALA A 340 -10.11 8.94 -7.30
CA ALA A 340 -10.73 7.69 -7.77
C ALA A 340 -12.19 7.89 -8.21
N GLU A 341 -12.85 8.96 -7.73
CA GLU A 341 -14.20 9.36 -8.12
C GLU A 341 -14.22 10.43 -9.23
N ARG A 342 -13.05 10.89 -9.70
CA ARG A 342 -12.91 11.89 -10.78
C ARG A 342 -13.86 11.55 -11.94
N PRO A 343 -14.62 12.53 -12.48
CA PRO A 343 -15.50 12.28 -13.60
C PRO A 343 -14.74 11.76 -14.82
N VAL A 344 -15.27 10.71 -15.45
CA VAL A 344 -14.73 10.16 -16.69
C VAL A 344 -15.05 11.10 -17.87
N SER A 345 -14.12 11.20 -18.81
CA SER A 345 -14.28 11.99 -20.03
C SER A 345 -15.08 11.27 -21.12
N GLY A 346 -15.29 9.97 -20.97
CA GLY A 346 -16.05 9.16 -21.92
C GLY A 346 -15.84 7.66 -21.70
N PRO A 347 -16.44 6.81 -22.57
CA PRO A 347 -16.19 5.38 -22.55
C PRO A 347 -14.73 5.09 -22.88
N LEU A 348 -14.21 4.00 -22.30
CA LEU A 348 -12.88 3.51 -22.63
C LEU A 348 -12.87 2.93 -24.06
N SER A 349 -11.93 3.36 -24.88
CA SER A 349 -11.67 2.78 -26.21
C SER A 349 -10.40 1.93 -26.20
N GLY A 350 -10.40 0.89 -27.03
CA GLY A 350 -9.23 0.02 -27.23
C GLY A 350 -9.04 -1.03 -26.13
N ASP A 351 -7.85 -1.60 -26.11
CA ASP A 351 -7.43 -2.55 -25.09
C ASP A 351 -7.11 -1.79 -23.78
N LEU A 352 -7.78 -2.19 -22.70
CA LEU A 352 -7.57 -1.64 -21.37
C LEU A 352 -6.20 -2.02 -20.82
N THR A 353 -5.71 -3.20 -21.20
CA THR A 353 -4.45 -3.78 -20.72
C THR A 353 -3.24 -3.31 -21.52
N ASP A 354 -3.45 -2.54 -22.60
CA ASP A 354 -2.39 -1.79 -23.27
C ASP A 354 -2.15 -0.44 -22.57
N GLY A 355 -1.55 -0.48 -21.39
CA GLY A 355 -1.29 0.70 -20.56
C GLY A 355 -0.46 1.76 -21.27
N ARG A 356 0.48 1.35 -22.13
CA ARG A 356 1.28 2.24 -22.98
C ARG A 356 0.39 3.04 -23.94
N HIS A 357 -0.52 2.37 -24.65
CA HIS A 357 -1.47 3.05 -25.53
C HIS A 357 -2.40 4.00 -24.78
N GLN A 358 -2.87 3.61 -23.59
CA GLN A 358 -3.71 4.47 -22.74
C GLN A 358 -2.97 5.75 -22.34
N LEU A 359 -1.71 5.65 -21.88
CA LEU A 359 -0.88 6.80 -21.53
C LEU A 359 -0.63 7.74 -22.71
N PHE A 360 -0.22 7.18 -23.85
CA PHE A 360 0.04 7.98 -25.06
C PHE A 360 -1.21 8.67 -25.61
N THR A 361 -2.37 8.01 -25.52
CA THR A 361 -3.63 8.63 -25.95
C THR A 361 -3.91 9.91 -25.18
N VAL A 362 -3.70 9.92 -23.87
CA VAL A 362 -3.91 11.10 -23.03
C VAL A 362 -2.81 12.15 -23.23
N LEU A 363 -1.54 11.72 -23.30
CA LEU A 363 -0.41 12.62 -23.53
C LEU A 363 -0.51 13.34 -24.88
N ASP A 364 -0.77 12.61 -25.96
CA ASP A 364 -0.81 13.16 -27.32
C ASP A 364 -1.99 14.13 -27.47
N ALA A 365 -3.14 13.81 -26.87
CA ALA A 365 -4.30 14.69 -26.84
C ALA A 365 -3.99 15.99 -26.08
N TRP A 366 -3.41 15.88 -24.88
CA TRP A 366 -2.98 17.04 -24.08
C TRP A 366 -1.96 17.89 -24.84
N ALA A 367 -0.91 17.27 -25.39
CA ALA A 367 0.17 17.98 -26.08
C ALA A 367 -0.34 18.76 -27.29
N LYS A 368 -1.27 18.17 -28.04
CA LYS A 368 -1.92 18.82 -29.18
C LYS A 368 -2.76 20.02 -28.75
N GLU A 369 -3.65 19.83 -27.77
CA GLU A 369 -4.56 20.90 -27.30
C GLU A 369 -3.81 22.05 -26.64
N ARG A 370 -2.73 21.74 -25.91
CA ARG A 370 -1.88 22.72 -25.22
C ARG A 370 -0.79 23.33 -26.11
N GLN A 371 -0.71 22.91 -27.38
CA GLN A 371 0.28 23.37 -28.35
C GLN A 371 1.72 23.20 -27.84
N VAL A 372 1.98 22.07 -27.19
CA VAL A 372 3.31 21.73 -26.68
C VAL A 372 4.28 21.64 -27.87
N PRO A 373 5.49 22.24 -27.78
CA PRO A 373 6.47 22.15 -28.85
C PRO A 373 6.73 20.69 -29.26
N THR A 374 6.78 20.42 -30.56
CA THR A 374 6.89 19.03 -31.08
C THR A 374 8.07 18.27 -30.50
N GLU A 375 9.22 18.92 -30.34
CA GLU A 375 10.41 18.33 -29.73
C GLU A 375 10.14 17.93 -28.26
N ARG A 376 9.49 18.81 -27.49
CA ARG A 376 9.13 18.54 -26.10
C ARG A 376 8.10 17.42 -25.97
N ALA A 377 7.08 17.40 -26.83
CA ALA A 377 6.10 16.31 -26.87
C ALA A 377 6.77 14.96 -27.18
N ALA A 378 7.74 14.94 -28.10
CA ALA A 378 8.52 13.73 -28.41
C ALA A 378 9.41 13.29 -27.23
N GLN A 379 10.04 14.23 -26.52
CA GLN A 379 10.82 13.94 -25.31
C GLN A 379 9.94 13.33 -24.20
N LEU A 380 8.78 13.94 -23.92
CA LEU A 380 7.83 13.41 -22.93
C LEU A 380 7.33 12.01 -23.31
N ARG A 381 7.06 11.78 -24.59
CA ARG A 381 6.66 10.47 -25.09
C ARG A 381 7.76 9.43 -24.88
N GLN A 382 9.01 9.76 -25.19
CA GLN A 382 10.16 8.87 -25.00
C GLN A 382 10.38 8.56 -23.52
N LEU A 383 10.30 9.57 -22.66
CA LEU A 383 10.44 9.42 -21.20
C LEU A 383 9.38 8.46 -20.64
N ILE A 384 8.11 8.67 -21.01
CA ILE A 384 7.02 7.77 -20.62
C ILE A 384 7.25 6.37 -21.20
N ASP A 385 7.72 6.26 -22.43
CA ASP A 385 7.99 4.96 -23.04
C ASP A 385 9.06 4.16 -22.28
N ASP A 386 10.21 4.78 -22.07
CA ASP A 386 11.36 4.15 -21.42
C ASP A 386 11.00 3.73 -19.99
N ARG A 387 10.26 4.56 -19.26
CA ARG A 387 9.84 4.23 -17.90
C ARG A 387 8.78 3.14 -17.86
N TYR A 388 7.79 3.16 -18.77
CA TYR A 388 6.78 2.11 -18.85
C TYR A 388 7.41 0.75 -19.17
N VAL A 389 8.32 0.71 -20.16
CA VAL A 389 9.03 -0.51 -20.55
C VAL A 389 9.91 -1.00 -19.39
N ARG A 390 10.63 -0.10 -18.71
CA ARG A 390 11.40 -0.48 -17.51
C ARG A 390 10.51 -1.08 -16.44
N ALA A 391 9.39 -0.46 -16.08
CA ALA A 391 8.49 -0.98 -15.05
C ALA A 391 7.83 -2.31 -15.46
N LEU A 392 7.48 -2.46 -16.74
CA LEU A 392 6.89 -3.69 -17.27
C LEU A 392 7.87 -4.88 -17.23
N TRP A 393 9.18 -4.64 -17.42
CA TRP A 393 10.16 -5.71 -17.64
C TRP A 393 11.24 -5.85 -16.57
N LEU A 394 11.51 -4.81 -15.77
CA LEU A 394 12.72 -4.70 -14.93
C LEU A 394 12.46 -4.39 -13.45
N THR A 395 11.23 -4.46 -12.96
CA THR A 395 10.99 -4.36 -11.51
C THR A 395 11.54 -5.59 -10.80
N SER A 396 12.50 -5.31 -9.91
CA SER A 396 13.28 -6.25 -9.11
C SER A 396 12.55 -6.53 -7.80
N TYR A 397 12.73 -7.76 -7.31
CA TYR A 397 12.21 -8.31 -6.06
C TYR A 397 12.50 -7.46 -4.83
#